data_AF-L1IAF6-F1
#
_entry.id   AF-L1IAF6-F1
#
_cell.length_a   1.000
_cell.length_b   1.000
_cell.length_c   1.000
_cell.angle_alpha   90.00
_cell.angle_beta   90.00
_cell.angle_gamma   90.00
#
_symmetry.space_group_name_H-M   'P 1'
#
loop_
_entity.id
_entity.type
_entity.pdbx_description
1 polymer ?
#
loop_
_entity_poly.entity_id
_entity_poly.type
_entity_poly.pdbx_seq_one_letter_code
_entity_poly.pdbx_strand_id
1 'polypeptide(L)'
;MNEDNAAKLAVLGGMETVMRAMKAHPASGVVQEQACVALANLAVNADNAAKLAGLGGLETILGAMKAHRYSQGVQEQALGALANLAESADIAVKIAVLGGMEAIMRAMKVHPTSEVVQQYACWALANLAVNADNAAMLADLGGMEAIMGAMKAYQSSEALHEQACRALLNLASTFKTMSHMVVPHVRTCVRIAMETYQHNANIQEFGRHCLEMI
;
A
#
# COMPACT_ATOMS: atom_id res chain seq x y z
N MET A 1 -29.60 -18.85 -15.61
CA MET A 1 -28.52 -18.04 -15.01
C MET A 1 -28.67 -16.64 -15.55
N ASN A 2 -28.76 -15.61 -14.70
CA ASN A 2 -28.68 -14.23 -15.21
C ASN A 2 -27.22 -13.94 -15.61
N GLU A 3 -27.03 -12.99 -16.52
CA GLU A 3 -25.71 -12.63 -17.06
C GLU A 3 -24.75 -12.17 -15.96
N ASP A 4 -25.27 -11.51 -14.92
CA ASP A 4 -24.49 -11.06 -13.75
C ASP A 4 -23.87 -12.21 -12.96
N ASN A 5 -24.57 -13.33 -12.77
CA ASN A 5 -24.03 -14.48 -12.07
C ASN A 5 -22.96 -15.19 -12.91
N ALA A 6 -23.12 -15.23 -14.24
CA ALA A 6 -22.11 -15.80 -15.13
C ALA A 6 -20.83 -14.96 -15.14
N ALA A 7 -20.95 -13.63 -15.20
CA ALA A 7 -19.80 -12.71 -15.11
C ALA A 7 -19.08 -12.83 -13.75
N LYS A 8 -19.82 -12.91 -12.64
CA LYS A 8 -19.23 -13.12 -11.30
C LYS A 8 -18.48 -14.45 -11.18
N LEU A 9 -19.03 -15.53 -11.75
CA LEU A 9 -18.36 -16.84 -11.77
C LEU A 9 -17.11 -16.84 -12.65
N ALA A 10 -17.14 -16.16 -13.80
CA ALA A 10 -15.98 -16.02 -14.67
C ALA A 10 -14.83 -15.28 -13.98
N VAL A 11 -15.14 -14.20 -13.23
CA VAL A 11 -14.15 -13.47 -12.45
C VAL A 11 -13.54 -14.34 -11.34
N LEU A 12 -14.37 -15.10 -10.60
CA LEU A 12 -13.89 -16.03 -9.57
C LEU A 12 -12.96 -17.11 -10.15
N GLY A 13 -13.39 -17.77 -11.24
CA GLY A 13 -12.56 -18.76 -11.92
C GLY A 13 -11.26 -18.16 -12.48
N GLY A 14 -11.31 -16.90 -12.92
CA GLY A 14 -10.12 -16.13 -13.33
C GLY A 14 -9.14 -15.93 -12.18
N MET A 15 -9.60 -15.44 -11.02
CA MET A 15 -8.77 -15.25 -9.82
C MET A 15 -8.08 -16.55 -9.39
N GLU A 16 -8.84 -17.63 -9.27
CA GLU A 16 -8.31 -18.94 -8.90
C GLU A 16 -7.27 -19.46 -9.89
N THR A 17 -7.50 -19.22 -11.19
CA THR A 17 -6.56 -19.63 -12.24
C THR A 17 -5.25 -18.85 -12.15
N VAL A 18 -5.32 -17.53 -11.95
CA VAL A 18 -4.14 -16.68 -11.74
C VAL A 18 -3.36 -17.14 -10.49
N MET A 19 -4.03 -17.34 -9.36
CA MET A 19 -3.37 -17.81 -8.13
C MET A 19 -2.78 -19.22 -8.28
N ARG A 20 -3.44 -20.10 -9.04
CA ARG A 20 -2.90 -21.44 -9.35
C ARG A 20 -1.63 -21.34 -10.19
N ALA A 21 -1.60 -20.45 -11.18
CA ALA A 21 -0.39 -20.21 -11.97
C ALA A 21 0.77 -19.68 -11.11
N MET A 22 0.51 -18.76 -10.17
CA MET A 22 1.51 -18.29 -9.22
C MET A 22 2.09 -19.44 -8.38
N LYS A 23 1.23 -20.34 -7.89
CA LYS A 23 1.63 -21.52 -7.10
C LYS A 23 2.39 -22.55 -7.92
N ALA A 24 2.04 -22.72 -9.19
CA ALA A 24 2.71 -23.66 -10.10
C ALA A 24 4.08 -23.15 -10.58
N HIS A 25 4.27 -21.83 -10.64
CA HIS A 25 5.49 -21.20 -11.13
C HIS A 25 6.10 -20.23 -10.09
N PRO A 26 6.41 -20.69 -8.87
CA PRO A 26 6.84 -19.82 -7.78
C PRO A 26 8.21 -19.18 -8.05
N ALA A 27 9.06 -19.79 -8.88
CA ALA A 27 10.39 -19.27 -9.21
C ALA A 27 10.39 -18.30 -10.41
N SER A 28 9.30 -18.19 -11.17
CA SER A 28 9.25 -17.34 -12.37
C SER A 28 8.81 -15.93 -11.99
N GLY A 29 9.77 -15.00 -11.90
CA GLY A 29 9.48 -13.59 -11.60
C GLY A 29 8.48 -12.97 -12.58
N VAL A 30 8.57 -13.31 -13.87
CA VAL A 30 7.64 -12.85 -14.92
C VAL A 30 6.21 -13.33 -14.64
N VAL A 31 6.03 -14.61 -14.26
CA VAL A 31 4.69 -15.13 -13.94
C VAL A 31 4.13 -14.46 -12.69
N GLN A 32 4.96 -14.28 -11.66
CA GLN A 32 4.52 -13.60 -10.44
C GLN A 32 4.13 -12.16 -10.71
N GLU A 33 4.92 -11.43 -11.49
CA GLU A 33 4.65 -10.04 -11.86
C GLU A 33 3.33 -9.92 -12.62
N GLN A 34 3.16 -10.67 -13.72
CA GLN A 34 1.94 -10.61 -14.53
C GLN A 34 0.70 -11.07 -13.77
N ALA A 35 0.86 -12.04 -12.86
CA ALA A 35 -0.21 -12.43 -11.96
C ALA A 35 -0.57 -11.31 -10.98
N CYS A 36 0.42 -10.64 -10.38
CA CYS A 36 0.19 -9.47 -9.52
C CYS A 36 -0.49 -8.32 -10.28
N VAL A 37 -0.14 -8.06 -11.55
CA VAL A 37 -0.85 -7.09 -12.41
C VAL A 37 -2.33 -7.46 -12.53
N ALA A 38 -2.63 -8.72 -12.87
CA ALA A 38 -4.00 -9.18 -13.03
C ALA A 38 -4.80 -9.07 -11.72
N LEU A 39 -4.19 -9.46 -10.59
CA LEU A 39 -4.82 -9.35 -9.28
C LEU A 39 -5.03 -7.89 -8.85
N ALA A 40 -4.06 -7.00 -9.12
CA ALA A 40 -4.17 -5.58 -8.83
C ALA A 40 -5.35 -4.95 -9.59
N ASN A 41 -5.46 -5.23 -10.89
CA ASN A 41 -6.56 -4.74 -11.73
C ASN A 41 -7.92 -5.24 -11.27
N LEU A 42 -8.01 -6.51 -10.85
CA LEU A 42 -9.25 -7.07 -10.30
C LEU A 42 -9.61 -6.43 -8.95
N ALA A 43 -8.61 -6.14 -8.12
CA ALA A 43 -8.81 -5.56 -6.78
C ALA A 43 -9.26 -4.10 -6.78
N VAL A 44 -9.23 -3.39 -7.93
CA VAL A 44 -9.82 -2.04 -8.06
C VAL A 44 -11.32 -2.04 -7.73
N ASN A 45 -12.01 -3.17 -7.92
CA ASN A 45 -13.41 -3.32 -7.55
C ASN A 45 -13.54 -3.97 -6.15
N ALA A 46 -14.32 -3.36 -5.26
CA ALA A 46 -14.49 -3.81 -3.88
C ALA A 46 -15.03 -5.25 -3.73
N ASP A 47 -16.00 -5.67 -4.55
CA ASP A 47 -16.52 -7.04 -4.53
C ASP A 47 -15.44 -8.05 -4.92
N ASN A 48 -14.62 -7.69 -5.90
CA ASN A 48 -13.52 -8.51 -6.36
C ASN A 48 -12.37 -8.56 -5.34
N ALA A 49 -12.07 -7.44 -4.67
CA ALA A 49 -11.13 -7.38 -3.56
C ALA A 49 -11.55 -8.32 -2.43
N ALA A 50 -12.83 -8.29 -2.03
CA ALA A 50 -13.37 -9.18 -0.99
C ALA A 50 -13.28 -10.66 -1.39
N LYS A 51 -13.63 -11.00 -2.64
CA LYS A 51 -13.49 -12.36 -3.17
C LYS A 51 -12.03 -12.82 -3.19
N LEU A 52 -11.13 -11.98 -3.70
CA LEU A 52 -9.71 -12.29 -3.78
C LEU A 52 -9.13 -12.55 -2.38
N ALA A 53 -9.47 -11.70 -1.39
CA ALA A 53 -9.08 -11.93 -0.01
C ALA A 53 -9.67 -13.24 0.55
N GLY A 54 -10.93 -13.57 0.24
CA GLY A 54 -11.58 -14.82 0.65
C GLY A 54 -10.96 -16.08 0.03
N LEU A 55 -10.30 -15.96 -1.13
CA LEU A 55 -9.64 -17.07 -1.83
C LEU A 55 -8.16 -17.27 -1.43
N GLY A 56 -7.65 -16.53 -0.43
CA GLY A 56 -6.24 -16.57 -0.04
C GLY A 56 -5.31 -15.77 -0.95
N GLY A 57 -5.85 -14.73 -1.59
CA GLY A 57 -5.09 -13.84 -2.47
C GLY A 57 -4.01 -13.05 -1.73
N LEU A 58 -4.24 -12.67 -0.46
CA LEU A 58 -3.28 -11.92 0.35
C LEU A 58 -2.00 -12.73 0.59
N GLU A 59 -2.14 -13.98 1.02
CA GLU A 59 -1.04 -14.91 1.24
C GLU A 59 -0.29 -15.20 -0.05
N THR A 60 -1.02 -15.28 -1.16
CA THR A 60 -0.43 -15.50 -2.49
C THR A 60 0.42 -14.29 -2.91
N ILE A 61 -0.09 -13.07 -2.76
CA ILE A 61 0.64 -11.82 -3.09
C ILE A 61 1.85 -11.64 -2.17
N LEU A 62 1.68 -11.80 -0.85
CA LEU A 62 2.77 -11.66 0.12
C LEU A 62 3.84 -12.75 -0.07
N GLY A 63 3.43 -13.95 -0.44
CA GLY A 63 4.33 -15.05 -0.82
C GLY A 63 5.18 -14.68 -2.04
N ALA A 64 4.57 -14.09 -3.07
CA ALA A 64 5.28 -13.61 -4.26
C ALA A 64 6.28 -12.50 -3.90
N MET A 65 5.88 -11.51 -3.09
CA MET A 65 6.78 -10.46 -2.61
C MET A 65 7.98 -11.03 -1.86
N LYS A 66 7.77 -12.04 -1.01
CA LYS A 66 8.84 -12.69 -0.24
C LYS A 66 9.80 -13.47 -1.14
N ALA A 67 9.27 -14.25 -2.08
CA ALA A 67 10.07 -15.07 -3.00
C ALA A 67 10.87 -14.21 -3.99
N HIS A 68 10.31 -13.08 -4.43
CA HIS A 68 10.88 -12.20 -5.44
C HIS A 68 11.26 -10.82 -4.88
N ARG A 69 11.88 -10.81 -3.69
CA ARG A 69 12.20 -9.57 -2.98
C ARG A 69 13.07 -8.59 -3.78
N TYR A 70 13.90 -9.09 -4.69
CA TYR A 70 14.78 -8.28 -5.54
C TYR A 70 14.23 -8.01 -6.94
N SER A 71 13.05 -8.54 -7.29
CA SER A 71 12.41 -8.20 -8.55
C SER A 71 11.58 -6.95 -8.37
N GLN A 72 12.07 -5.82 -8.89
CA GLN A 72 11.38 -4.53 -8.81
C GLN A 72 9.94 -4.65 -9.36
N GLY A 73 9.76 -5.24 -10.55
CA GLY A 73 8.44 -5.41 -11.17
C GLY A 73 7.46 -6.20 -10.29
N VAL A 74 7.89 -7.31 -9.67
CA VAL A 74 7.02 -8.06 -8.75
C VAL A 74 6.64 -7.21 -7.53
N GLN A 75 7.59 -6.47 -6.95
CA GLN A 75 7.29 -5.61 -5.80
C GLN A 75 6.32 -4.49 -6.17
N GLU A 76 6.51 -3.81 -7.30
CA GLU A 76 5.62 -2.75 -7.77
C GLU A 76 4.18 -3.26 -7.89
N GLN A 77 3.98 -4.35 -8.63
CA GLN A 77 2.64 -4.85 -8.92
C GLN A 77 1.97 -5.45 -7.67
N ALA A 78 2.75 -6.11 -6.81
CA ALA A 78 2.24 -6.62 -5.54
C ALA A 78 1.84 -5.49 -4.58
N LEU A 79 2.62 -4.41 -4.50
CA LEU A 79 2.29 -3.24 -3.69
C LEU A 79 1.03 -2.54 -4.20
N GLY A 80 0.89 -2.39 -5.52
CA GLY A 80 -0.33 -1.86 -6.13
C GLY A 80 -1.57 -2.72 -5.78
N ALA A 81 -1.44 -4.05 -5.84
CA ALA A 81 -2.51 -4.95 -5.42
C ALA A 81 -2.86 -4.78 -3.94
N LEU A 82 -1.87 -4.74 -3.05
CA LEU A 82 -2.08 -4.52 -1.61
C LEU A 82 -2.71 -3.16 -1.34
N ALA A 83 -2.34 -2.11 -2.08
CA ALA A 83 -2.93 -0.78 -1.91
C ALA A 83 -4.42 -0.76 -2.25
N ASN A 84 -4.82 -1.36 -3.37
CA ASN A 84 -6.23 -1.55 -3.75
C ASN A 84 -6.98 -2.37 -2.69
N LEU A 85 -6.40 -3.49 -2.26
CA LEU A 85 -7.01 -4.37 -1.26
C LEU A 85 -7.18 -3.68 0.11
N ALA A 86 -6.21 -2.85 0.52
CA ALA A 86 -6.22 -2.14 1.79
C ALA A 86 -7.27 -1.01 1.86
N GLU A 87 -7.92 -0.65 0.76
CA GLU A 87 -9.04 0.31 0.78
C GLU A 87 -10.22 -0.22 1.62
N SER A 88 -10.40 -1.53 1.69
CA SER A 88 -11.35 -2.16 2.61
C SER A 88 -10.76 -2.28 4.01
N ALA A 89 -11.44 -1.72 5.02
CA ALA A 89 -11.00 -1.78 6.41
C ALA A 89 -10.80 -3.23 6.92
N ASP A 90 -11.69 -4.15 6.56
CA ASP A 90 -11.58 -5.56 6.95
C ASP A 90 -10.36 -6.25 6.32
N ILE A 91 -10.06 -5.92 5.06
CA ILE A 91 -8.90 -6.46 4.36
C ILE A 91 -7.62 -5.81 4.87
N ALA A 92 -7.63 -4.51 5.20
CA ALA A 92 -6.50 -3.81 5.79
C ALA A 92 -6.05 -4.47 7.11
N VAL A 93 -6.98 -4.86 7.98
CA VAL A 93 -6.66 -5.61 9.20
C VAL A 93 -6.05 -6.97 8.86
N LYS A 94 -6.59 -7.70 7.88
CA LYS A 94 -6.03 -9.00 7.45
C LYS A 94 -4.61 -8.85 6.88
N ILE A 95 -4.35 -7.81 6.09
CA ILE A 95 -3.01 -7.53 5.56
C ILE A 95 -2.03 -7.32 6.72
N ALA A 96 -2.40 -6.56 7.75
CA ALA A 96 -1.56 -6.33 8.93
C ALA A 96 -1.28 -7.66 9.67
N VAL A 97 -2.31 -8.46 9.95
CA VAL A 97 -2.16 -9.77 10.62
C VAL A 97 -1.24 -10.73 9.86
N LEU A 98 -1.24 -10.66 8.53
CA LEU A 98 -0.38 -11.49 7.67
C LEU A 98 1.06 -10.96 7.52
N GLY A 99 1.45 -9.92 8.26
CA GLY A 99 2.79 -9.32 8.19
C GLY A 99 3.01 -8.47 6.94
N GLY A 100 1.93 -7.90 6.41
CA GLY A 100 1.94 -7.09 5.20
C GLY A 100 2.69 -5.77 5.36
N MET A 101 2.64 -5.13 6.53
CA MET A 101 3.37 -3.89 6.79
C MET A 101 4.88 -4.10 6.71
N GLU A 102 5.40 -5.16 7.32
CA GLU A 102 6.82 -5.50 7.23
C GLU A 102 7.22 -5.86 5.80
N ALA A 103 6.32 -6.45 5.02
CA ALA A 103 6.56 -6.70 3.60
C ALA A 103 6.68 -5.41 2.79
N ILE A 104 5.76 -4.47 3.00
CA ILE A 104 5.77 -3.15 2.36
C ILE A 104 7.05 -2.39 2.74
N MET A 105 7.37 -2.32 4.02
CA MET A 105 8.56 -1.63 4.54
C MET A 105 9.86 -2.24 4.01
N ARG A 106 9.93 -3.58 3.90
CA ARG A 106 11.07 -4.25 3.25
C ARG A 106 11.16 -3.88 1.77
N ALA A 107 10.05 -3.83 1.04
CA ALA A 107 10.06 -3.48 -0.38
C ALA A 107 10.61 -2.07 -0.59
N MET A 108 10.17 -1.10 0.22
CA MET A 108 10.72 0.27 0.20
C MET A 108 12.23 0.29 0.44
N LYS A 109 12.73 -0.50 1.40
CA LYS A 109 14.16 -0.58 1.73
C LYS A 109 14.99 -1.27 0.65
N VAL A 110 14.45 -2.31 0.01
CA VAL A 110 15.17 -3.07 -1.03
C VAL A 110 15.20 -2.32 -2.35
N HIS A 111 14.15 -1.54 -2.66
CA HIS A 111 14.03 -0.75 -3.89
C HIS A 111 13.94 0.76 -3.60
N PRO A 112 14.97 1.36 -2.97
CA PRO A 112 14.94 2.78 -2.61
C PRO A 112 15.01 3.70 -3.84
N THR A 113 15.41 3.16 -5.00
CA THR A 113 15.57 3.89 -6.26
C THR A 113 14.40 3.68 -7.25
N SER A 114 13.36 2.92 -6.89
CA SER A 114 12.11 2.87 -7.68
C SER A 114 11.07 3.82 -7.09
N GLU A 115 10.74 4.87 -7.84
CA GLU A 115 9.67 5.81 -7.49
C GLU A 115 8.33 5.08 -7.34
N VAL A 116 8.04 4.15 -8.25
CA VAL A 116 6.79 3.39 -8.29
C VAL A 116 6.64 2.52 -7.03
N VAL A 117 7.72 1.87 -6.59
CA VAL A 117 7.72 1.11 -5.32
C VAL A 117 7.42 2.04 -4.14
N GLN A 118 8.10 3.19 -4.06
CA GLN A 118 7.88 4.12 -2.94
C GLN A 118 6.45 4.68 -2.96
N GLN A 119 5.93 5.05 -4.12
CA GLN A 119 4.59 5.58 -4.30
C GLN A 119 3.52 4.55 -3.89
N TYR A 120 3.57 3.33 -4.43
CA TYR A 120 2.59 2.29 -4.10
C TYR A 120 2.72 1.80 -2.66
N ALA A 121 3.93 1.79 -2.09
CA ALA A 121 4.11 1.54 -0.67
C ALA A 121 3.45 2.63 0.18
N CYS A 122 3.70 3.91 -0.09
CA CYS A 122 3.03 5.02 0.60
C CYS A 122 1.50 4.94 0.46
N TRP A 123 0.99 4.56 -0.72
CA TRP A 123 -0.44 4.36 -0.93
C TRP A 123 -1.01 3.24 -0.03
N ALA A 124 -0.38 2.06 -0.04
CA ALA A 124 -0.81 0.94 0.79
C ALA A 124 -0.74 1.29 2.29
N LEU A 125 0.35 1.93 2.73
CA LEU A 125 0.51 2.38 4.11
C LEU A 125 -0.54 3.42 4.51
N ALA A 126 -0.88 4.36 3.62
CA ALA A 126 -1.93 5.35 3.88
C ALA A 126 -3.28 4.67 4.13
N ASN A 127 -3.63 3.67 3.32
CA ASN A 127 -4.87 2.90 3.46
C ASN A 127 -4.86 2.05 4.75
N LEU A 128 -3.74 1.37 5.05
CA LEU A 128 -3.60 0.58 6.27
C LEU A 128 -3.70 1.44 7.53
N ALA A 129 -3.11 2.63 7.54
CA ALA A 129 -3.08 3.53 8.69
C ALA A 129 -4.43 4.20 9.01
N VAL A 130 -5.47 4.03 8.17
CA VAL A 130 -6.84 4.47 8.51
C VAL A 130 -7.33 3.78 9.79
N ASN A 131 -6.92 2.53 10.02
CA ASN A 131 -7.20 1.82 11.26
C ASN A 131 -6.16 2.19 12.34
N ALA A 132 -6.62 2.56 13.54
CA ALA A 132 -5.76 3.05 14.61
C ALA A 132 -4.76 2.01 15.17
N ASP A 133 -5.12 0.72 15.17
CA ASP A 133 -4.21 -0.35 15.63
C ASP A 133 -3.13 -0.61 14.57
N ASN A 134 -3.54 -0.60 13.30
CA ASN A 134 -2.61 -0.66 12.18
C ASN A 134 -1.65 0.54 12.14
N ALA A 135 -2.15 1.75 12.40
CA ALA A 135 -1.34 2.96 12.50
C ALA A 135 -0.29 2.85 13.62
N ALA A 136 -0.68 2.35 14.80
CA ALA A 136 0.24 2.11 15.91
C ALA A 136 1.32 1.09 15.53
N MET A 137 0.92 -0.05 14.96
CA MET A 137 1.86 -1.07 14.47
C MET A 137 2.81 -0.52 13.41
N LEU A 138 2.31 0.28 12.47
CA LEU A 138 3.14 0.92 11.46
C LEU A 138 4.16 1.89 12.07
N ALA A 139 3.78 2.66 13.10
CA ALA A 139 4.70 3.54 13.80
C ALA A 139 5.77 2.77 14.58
N ASP A 140 5.42 1.65 15.23
CA ASP A 140 6.38 0.75 15.87
C ASP A 140 7.41 0.18 14.89
N LEU A 141 7.00 -0.05 13.64
CA LEU A 141 7.86 -0.53 12.56
C LEU A 141 8.74 0.57 11.92
N GLY A 142 8.66 1.82 12.39
CA GLY A 142 9.39 2.95 11.80
C GLY A 142 8.78 3.48 10.50
N GLY A 143 7.45 3.33 10.33
CA GLY A 143 6.73 3.74 9.14
C GLY A 143 6.84 5.24 8.84
N MET A 144 6.86 6.09 9.87
CA MET A 144 6.99 7.54 9.70
C MET A 144 8.32 7.92 9.03
N GLU A 145 9.42 7.32 9.48
CA GLU A 145 10.76 7.56 8.93
C GLU A 145 10.86 7.07 7.49
N ALA A 146 10.26 5.93 7.16
CA ALA A 146 10.24 5.43 5.78
C ALA A 146 9.44 6.34 4.85
N ILE A 147 8.26 6.79 5.28
CA ILE A 147 7.42 7.71 4.50
C ILE A 147 8.15 9.04 4.26
N MET A 148 8.72 9.64 5.32
CA MET A 148 9.50 10.87 5.18
C MET A 148 10.76 10.67 4.33
N GLY A 149 11.40 9.51 4.42
CA GLY A 149 12.54 9.14 3.57
C GLY A 149 12.16 9.09 2.09
N ALA A 150 11.02 8.48 1.77
CA ALA A 150 10.49 8.43 0.42
C ALA A 150 10.19 9.85 -0.14
N MET A 151 9.54 10.71 0.64
CA MET A 151 9.28 12.11 0.25
C MET A 151 10.58 12.87 -0.05
N LYS A 152 11.62 12.69 0.77
CA LYS A 152 12.92 13.34 0.56
C LYS A 152 13.63 12.84 -0.70
N ALA A 153 13.51 11.54 -1.00
CA ALA A 153 14.11 10.93 -2.18
C ALA A 153 13.39 11.34 -3.49
N TYR A 154 12.07 11.55 -3.43
CA TYR A 154 11.21 11.78 -4.59
C TYR A 154 10.43 13.09 -4.52
N GLN A 155 11.16 14.19 -4.34
CA GLN A 155 10.59 15.55 -4.16
C GLN A 155 9.76 16.06 -5.34
N SER A 156 9.90 15.45 -6.52
CA SER A 156 9.15 15.81 -7.74
C SER A 156 7.94 14.90 -8.00
N SER A 157 7.74 13.87 -7.18
CA SER A 157 6.63 12.93 -7.33
C SER A 157 5.38 13.40 -6.57
N GLU A 158 4.50 14.13 -7.26
CA GLU A 158 3.26 14.65 -6.67
C GLU A 158 2.38 13.53 -6.11
N ALA A 159 2.23 12.44 -6.87
CA ALA A 159 1.42 11.30 -6.47
C ALA A 159 1.97 10.64 -5.19
N LEU A 160 3.29 10.51 -5.05
CA LEU A 160 3.90 10.00 -3.82
C LEU A 160 3.64 10.95 -2.64
N HIS A 161 3.83 12.26 -2.83
CA HIS A 161 3.59 13.25 -1.79
C HIS A 161 2.14 13.29 -1.32
N GLU A 162 1.17 13.11 -2.22
CA GLU A 162 -0.24 12.99 -1.85
C GLU A 162 -0.49 11.82 -0.90
N GLN A 163 -0.03 10.61 -1.26
CA GLN A 163 -0.22 9.43 -0.43
C GLN A 163 0.57 9.51 0.88
N ALA A 164 1.78 10.08 0.84
CA ALA A 164 2.62 10.27 2.01
C ALA A 164 2.00 11.25 3.02
N CYS A 165 1.46 12.39 2.56
CA CYS A 165 0.73 13.32 3.42
C CYS A 165 -0.51 12.66 4.05
N ARG A 166 -1.25 11.86 3.27
CA ARG A 166 -2.40 11.10 3.83
C ARG A 166 -1.96 10.09 4.89
N ALA A 167 -0.87 9.34 4.64
CA ALA A 167 -0.34 8.40 5.61
C ALA A 167 0.12 9.08 6.90
N LEU A 168 0.83 10.22 6.79
CA LEU A 168 1.27 11.00 7.95
C LEU A 168 0.09 11.59 8.73
N LEU A 169 -0.96 12.07 8.06
CA LEU A 169 -2.20 12.50 8.71
C LEU A 169 -2.86 11.36 9.49
N ASN A 170 -3.00 10.19 8.88
CA ASN A 170 -3.62 9.03 9.52
C ASN A 170 -2.80 8.58 10.74
N LEU A 171 -1.47 8.62 10.64
CA LEU A 171 -0.56 8.37 11.74
C LEU A 171 -0.67 9.45 12.83
N ALA A 172 -0.81 10.74 12.49
CA ALA A 172 -0.95 11.82 13.47
C ALA A 172 -2.31 11.82 14.20
N SER A 173 -3.34 11.27 13.57
CA SER A 173 -4.72 11.28 14.08
C SER A 173 -4.98 10.31 15.25
N THR A 174 -3.99 9.53 15.69
CA THR A 174 -4.14 8.58 16.79
C THR A 174 -3.17 8.86 17.94
N PHE A 175 -3.67 8.88 19.17
CA PHE A 175 -2.81 9.10 20.35
C PHE A 175 -1.75 8.00 20.52
N LYS A 176 -1.99 6.81 19.96
CA LYS A 176 -1.10 5.64 20.09
C LYS A 176 0.25 5.85 19.40
N THR A 177 0.32 6.72 18.40
CA THR A 177 1.53 6.97 17.61
C THR A 177 2.29 8.22 18.07
N MET A 178 1.72 9.01 19.00
CA MET A 178 2.29 10.29 19.44
C MET A 178 3.69 10.16 20.02
N SER A 179 4.02 9.03 20.67
CA SER A 179 5.38 8.75 21.17
C SER A 179 6.41 8.53 20.06
N HIS A 180 5.97 8.13 18.87
CA HIS A 180 6.82 7.90 17.69
C HIS A 180 6.94 9.16 16.83
N MET A 181 6.02 10.13 17.01
CA MET A 181 6.02 11.35 16.23
C MET A 181 7.23 12.22 16.56
N VAL A 182 8.20 12.26 15.63
CA VAL A 182 9.21 13.31 15.62
C VAL A 182 8.60 14.58 15.03
N VAL A 183 7.72 15.22 15.81
CA VAL A 183 6.85 16.35 15.39
C VAL A 183 7.57 17.39 14.53
N PRO A 184 8.78 17.88 14.88
CA PRO A 184 9.48 18.85 14.03
C PRO A 184 9.77 18.33 12.61
N HIS A 185 10.17 17.07 12.46
CA HIS A 185 10.51 16.49 11.17
C HIS A 185 9.27 16.26 10.31
N VAL A 186 8.19 15.77 10.93
CA VAL A 186 6.89 15.57 10.26
C VAL A 186 6.35 16.93 9.78
N ARG A 187 6.33 17.94 10.64
CA ARG A 187 5.93 19.31 10.28
C ARG A 187 6.74 19.87 9.10
N THR A 188 8.06 19.71 9.12
CA THR A 188 8.92 20.18 8.02
C THR A 188 8.61 19.47 6.70
N CYS A 189 8.48 18.14 6.70
CA CYS A 189 8.21 17.39 5.47
C CYS A 189 6.84 17.75 4.88
N VAL A 190 5.81 17.86 5.72
CA VAL A 190 4.45 18.23 5.29
C VAL A 190 4.43 19.66 4.73
N ARG A 191 5.09 20.62 5.39
CA ARG A 191 5.18 22.00 4.88
C ARG A 191 5.87 22.08 3.52
N ILE A 192 7.01 21.39 3.35
CA ILE A 192 7.72 21.36 2.07
C ILE A 192 6.78 20.82 0.98
N ALA A 193 6.09 19.71 1.24
CA ALA A 193 5.14 19.15 0.28
C ALA A 193 4.03 20.15 -0.11
N MET A 194 3.45 20.85 0.87
CA MET A 194 2.43 21.87 0.62
C MET A 194 2.99 23.08 -0.16
N GLU A 195 4.22 23.51 0.12
CA GLU A 195 4.86 24.62 -0.58
C GLU A 195 5.24 24.25 -2.01
N THR A 196 5.64 23.00 -2.25
CA THR A 196 5.96 22.47 -3.59
C THR A 196 4.70 22.27 -4.43
N TYR A 197 3.62 21.73 -3.86
CA TYR A 197 2.40 21.34 -4.57
C TYR A 197 1.20 22.22 -4.20
N GLN A 198 1.31 23.51 -4.47
CA GLN A 198 0.31 24.52 -4.07
C GLN A 198 -1.07 24.33 -4.72
N HIS A 199 -1.12 23.65 -5.87
CA HIS A 199 -2.36 23.43 -6.63
C HIS A 199 -2.97 22.04 -6.40
N ASN A 200 -2.31 21.14 -5.67
CA ASN A 200 -2.86 19.84 -5.34
C ASN A 200 -3.77 19.94 -4.10
N ALA A 201 -5.08 19.89 -4.32
CA ALA A 201 -6.06 20.04 -3.24
C ALA A 201 -5.88 19.00 -2.11
N ASN A 202 -5.57 17.76 -2.46
CA ASN A 202 -5.39 16.66 -1.51
C ASN A 202 -4.16 16.88 -0.61
N ILE A 203 -3.01 17.23 -1.19
CA ILE A 203 -1.78 17.54 -0.43
C ILE A 203 -2.04 18.72 0.52
N GLN A 204 -2.74 19.75 0.06
CA GLN A 204 -3.07 20.90 0.89
C GLN A 204 -4.03 20.54 2.03
N GLU A 205 -5.05 19.75 1.77
CA GLU A 205 -6.02 19.28 2.75
C GLU A 205 -5.38 18.37 3.80
N PHE A 206 -4.74 17.28 3.38
CA PHE A 206 -4.08 16.34 4.28
C PHE A 206 -2.98 17.02 5.08
N GLY A 207 -2.22 17.92 4.44
CA GLY A 207 -1.15 18.66 5.08
C GLY A 207 -1.65 19.59 6.18
N ARG A 208 -2.69 20.40 5.92
CA ARG A 208 -3.27 21.28 6.96
C ARG A 208 -3.77 20.47 8.16
N HIS A 209 -4.54 19.42 7.92
CA HIS A 209 -5.07 18.58 8.99
C HIS A 209 -3.95 17.88 9.77
N CYS A 210 -2.90 17.42 9.09
CA CYS A 210 -1.76 16.80 9.77
C CYS A 210 -1.06 17.81 10.69
N LEU A 211 -0.90 19.06 10.26
CA LEU A 211 -0.28 20.12 11.05
C LEU A 211 -1.14 20.60 12.23
N GLU A 212 -2.47 20.48 12.14
CA GLU A 212 -3.39 20.80 13.24
C GLU A 212 -3.33 19.79 14.39
N MET A 213 -2.98 18.53 14.09
CA MET A 213 -2.93 17.46 15.08
C MET A 213 -1.64 17.44 15.92
N ILE A 214 -0.59 18.17 15.51
CA ILE A 214 0.79 18.01 16.01
C ILE A 214 1.45 19.34 16.28
#